data_AF-A0A7S1XF88-F1
#
_entry.id   AF-A0A7S1XF88-F1
#
_cell.length_a   1.000
_cell.length_b   1.000
_cell.length_c   1.000
_cell.angle_alpha   90.00
_cell.angle_beta   90.00
_cell.angle_gamma   90.00
#
_symmetry.space_group_name_H-M   'P 1'
#
loop_
_entity.id
_entity.type
_entity.pdbx_description
1 polymer ?
#
loop_
_entity_poly.entity_id
_entity_poly.type
_entity_poly.pdbx_seq_one_letter_code
_entity_poly.pdbx_strand_id
1 'polypeptide(L)'
;MRRCGWRVNVRCRFWALLERERSEEFQRGQWEVDILLLTWGIGRLSDSASLVMNQELEAQKQNLMKRRENLRQKRESDQNQISELEANLEQLELKKQDFPSKMERLVKVVEGENQSIGSLTRKLDFLRTEGEKRFPNLQQALAWYEDLLALHIDPGPQSTVRLTWTHLVETDPSKQASISLKSSQHGLLVTEVDPLIEFEDLLIRFNDNEDLCAFVSALRDRFLSKLTP
;
A
#
# COMPACT_ATOMS: atom_id res chain seq x y z
N MET A 1 61.16 -0.26 132.48
CA MET A 1 59.89 0.35 132.01
C MET A 1 60.12 1.01 130.67
N ARG A 2 59.29 0.69 129.65
CA ARG A 2 58.90 1.56 128.50
C ARG A 2 60.06 2.05 127.59
N ARG A 3 60.15 1.81 126.27
CA ARG A 3 59.16 1.60 125.21
C ARG A 3 59.79 0.88 124.01
N CYS A 4 58.94 0.10 123.35
CA CYS A 4 59.09 -0.55 122.06
C CYS A 4 59.46 0.39 120.90
N GLY A 5 60.07 -0.20 119.86
CA GLY A 5 59.40 -0.23 118.56
C GLY A 5 59.74 0.85 117.55
N TRP A 6 60.98 0.96 117.07
CA TRP A 6 61.28 1.83 115.91
C TRP A 6 62.19 1.23 114.81
N ARG A 7 62.88 0.09 115.02
CA ARG A 7 63.84 -0.43 114.00
C ARG A 7 63.29 -1.47 113.01
N VAL A 8 62.19 -2.18 113.32
CA VAL A 8 61.56 -3.12 112.37
C VAL A 8 60.63 -2.41 111.37
N ASN A 9 60.23 -1.17 111.68
CA ASN A 9 59.28 -0.39 110.88
C ASN A 9 59.91 0.19 109.59
N VAL A 10 61.23 0.42 109.56
CA VAL A 10 61.89 1.03 108.40
C VAL A 10 62.14 -0.01 107.30
N ARG A 11 62.49 -1.25 107.65
CA ARG A 11 62.84 -2.29 106.67
C ARG A 11 61.61 -2.84 105.93
N CYS A 12 60.48 -3.01 106.63
CA CYS A 12 59.21 -3.37 105.99
C CYS A 12 58.62 -2.21 105.17
N ARG A 13 58.79 -0.95 105.62
CA ARG A 13 58.39 0.22 104.80
C ARG A 13 59.24 0.37 103.54
N PHE A 14 60.54 0.10 103.62
CA PHE A 14 61.43 0.16 102.47
C PHE A 14 61.12 -0.94 101.44
N TRP A 15 60.84 -2.17 101.89
CA TRP A 15 60.39 -3.25 101.00
C TRP A 15 59.01 -2.96 100.39
N ALA A 16 58.04 -2.49 101.19
CA ALA A 16 56.73 -2.09 100.67
C ALA A 16 56.79 -0.89 99.72
N LEU A 17 57.74 0.04 99.90
CA LEU A 17 58.00 1.14 98.97
C LEU A 17 58.63 0.63 97.67
N LEU A 18 59.61 -0.26 97.73
CA LEU A 18 60.21 -0.90 96.54
C LEU A 18 59.22 -1.76 95.75
N GLU A 19 58.34 -2.47 96.44
CA GLU A 19 57.33 -3.33 95.83
C GLU A 19 56.18 -2.50 95.25
N ARG A 20 55.88 -1.36 95.86
CA ARG A 20 54.98 -0.33 95.32
C ARG A 20 55.59 0.37 94.11
N GLU A 21 56.87 0.76 94.15
CA GLU A 21 57.59 1.33 93.00
C GLU A 21 57.65 0.33 91.84
N ARG A 22 57.98 -0.94 92.10
CA ARG A 22 57.99 -1.99 91.08
C ARG A 22 56.59 -2.29 90.52
N SER A 23 55.55 -2.23 91.36
CA SER A 23 54.15 -2.36 90.92
C SER A 23 53.70 -1.14 90.09
N GLU A 24 54.10 0.07 90.49
CA GLU A 24 53.83 1.31 89.76
C GLU A 24 54.61 1.40 88.44
N GLU A 25 55.82 0.83 88.36
CA GLU A 25 56.59 0.67 87.12
C GLU A 25 55.97 -0.40 86.21
N PHE A 26 55.54 -1.53 86.77
CA PHE A 26 54.84 -2.57 86.00
C PHE A 26 53.51 -2.07 85.47
N GLN A 27 52.73 -1.35 86.29
CA GLN A 27 51.52 -0.68 85.82
C GLN A 27 51.86 0.37 84.77
N ARG A 28 52.87 1.24 84.96
CA ARG A 28 53.28 2.18 83.90
C ARG A 28 53.63 1.49 82.59
N GLY A 29 54.40 0.40 82.62
CA GLY A 29 54.72 -0.38 81.43
C GLY A 29 53.49 -1.01 80.78
N GLN A 30 52.50 -1.47 81.57
CA GLN A 30 51.26 -2.01 81.04
C GLN A 30 50.37 -0.94 80.40
N TRP A 31 50.31 0.26 81.00
CA TRP A 31 49.60 1.40 80.42
C TRP A 31 50.25 1.87 79.12
N GLU A 32 51.58 1.87 79.03
CA GLU A 32 52.30 2.18 77.79
C GLU A 32 51.98 1.18 76.68
N VAL A 33 51.94 -0.13 77.00
CA VAL A 33 51.53 -1.17 76.04
C VAL A 33 50.08 -1.00 75.61
N ASP A 34 49.16 -0.73 76.54
CA ASP A 34 47.74 -0.51 76.23
C ASP A 34 47.55 0.74 75.37
N ILE A 35 48.28 1.83 75.63
CA ILE A 35 48.28 3.05 74.80
C ILE A 35 48.80 2.73 73.38
N LEU A 36 49.88 1.95 73.25
CA LEU A 36 50.41 1.54 71.95
C LEU A 36 49.42 0.67 71.17
N LEU A 37 48.72 -0.25 71.84
CA LEU A 37 47.69 -1.09 71.21
C LEU A 37 46.48 -0.26 70.76
N LEU A 38 46.03 0.69 71.58
CA LEU A 38 44.93 1.59 71.25
C LEU A 38 45.28 2.52 70.09
N THR A 39 46.47 3.13 70.10
CA THR A 39 46.93 4.02 69.03
C THR A 39 47.09 3.26 67.71
N TRP A 40 47.60 2.03 67.74
CA TRP A 40 47.67 1.16 66.56
C TRP A 40 46.28 0.74 66.05
N GLY A 41 45.36 0.41 66.95
CA GLY A 41 43.97 0.08 66.62
C GLY A 41 43.21 1.25 65.98
N ILE A 42 43.38 2.46 66.53
CA ILE A 42 42.82 3.70 65.97
C ILE A 42 43.40 3.98 64.59
N GLY A 43 44.72 3.82 64.41
CA GLY A 43 45.38 3.97 63.12
C GLY A 43 44.78 3.04 62.05
N ARG A 44 44.64 1.75 62.36
CA ARG A 44 44.02 0.78 61.42
C ARG A 44 42.57 1.09 61.09
N LEU A 45 41.78 1.52 62.07
CA LEU A 45 40.38 1.89 61.83
C LEU A 45 40.28 3.14 60.96
N SER A 46 41.16 4.12 61.17
CA SER A 46 41.27 5.33 60.36
C SER A 46 41.68 5.02 58.92
N ASP A 47 42.69 4.16 58.73
CA ASP A 47 43.14 3.71 57.41
C ASP A 47 42.05 2.92 56.68
N SER A 48 41.37 2.02 57.39
CA SER A 48 40.24 1.26 56.85
C SER A 48 39.07 2.15 56.45
N ALA A 49 38.73 3.16 57.27
CA ALA A 49 37.65 4.09 56.97
C ALA A 49 38.00 4.98 55.75
N SER A 50 39.26 5.41 55.66
CA SER A 50 39.77 6.18 54.53
C SER A 50 39.75 5.35 53.24
N LEU A 51 40.10 4.06 53.32
CA LEU A 51 40.05 3.15 52.17
C LEU A 51 38.62 2.95 51.66
N VAL A 52 37.66 2.70 52.57
CA VAL A 52 36.24 2.52 52.20
C VAL A 52 35.68 3.81 51.58
N MET A 53 35.96 4.97 52.18
CA MET A 53 35.53 6.26 51.64
C MET A 53 36.12 6.55 50.26
N ASN A 54 37.40 6.22 50.04
CA ASN A 54 38.05 6.35 48.74
C ASN A 54 37.43 5.41 47.68
N GLN A 55 37.07 4.18 48.07
CA GLN A 55 36.37 3.25 47.18
C GLN A 55 34.97 3.74 46.80
N GLU A 56 34.21 4.27 47.77
CA GLU A 56 32.89 4.86 47.50
C GLU A 56 32.98 6.08 46.59
N LEU A 57 33.96 6.97 46.82
CA LEU A 57 34.24 8.12 45.95
C LEU A 57 34.59 7.70 44.53
N GLU A 58 35.44 6.69 44.36
CA GLU A 58 35.83 6.21 43.03
C GLU A 58 34.63 5.55 42.31
N ALA A 59 33.79 4.80 43.05
CA ALA A 59 32.55 4.24 42.51
C ALA A 59 31.56 5.33 42.08
N GLN A 60 31.38 6.38 42.88
CA GLN A 60 30.54 7.53 42.53
C GLN A 60 31.07 8.25 41.29
N LYS A 61 32.38 8.47 41.21
CA LYS A 61 33.04 9.09 40.05
C LYS A 61 32.84 8.26 38.78
N GLN A 62 33.00 6.94 38.87
CA GLN A 62 32.73 6.04 37.73
C GLN A 62 31.26 6.08 37.29
N ASN A 63 30.31 6.11 38.23
CA ASN A 63 28.90 6.23 37.92
C ASN A 63 28.55 7.57 37.24
N LEU A 64 29.14 8.68 37.71
CA LEU A 64 28.97 9.99 37.08
C LEU A 64 29.58 10.03 35.67
N MET A 65 30.74 9.41 35.46
CA MET A 65 31.37 9.30 34.13
C MET A 65 30.49 8.50 33.18
N LYS A 66 29.95 7.35 33.61
CA LYS A 66 29.00 6.55 32.81
C LYS A 66 27.73 7.35 32.48
N ARG A 67 27.17 8.06 33.47
CA ARG A 67 25.97 8.88 33.25
C ARG A 67 26.23 10.03 32.28
N ARG A 68 27.41 10.66 32.38
CA ARG A 68 27.83 11.73 31.45
C ARG A 68 27.95 11.19 30.02
N GLU A 69 28.54 10.02 29.85
CA GLU A 69 28.68 9.39 28.54
C GLU A 69 27.31 9.01 27.95
N ASN A 70 26.42 8.41 28.73
CA ASN A 70 25.06 8.11 28.29
C ASN A 70 24.28 9.37 27.88
N LEU A 71 24.41 10.46 28.63
CA LEU A 71 23.78 11.74 28.29
C LEU A 71 24.36 12.35 27.02
N ARG A 72 25.66 12.18 26.78
CA ARG A 72 26.31 12.63 25.54
C ARG A 72 25.78 11.85 24.34
N GLN A 73 25.75 10.53 24.43
CA GLN A 73 25.22 9.67 23.36
C GLN A 73 23.74 9.98 23.08
N LYS A 74 22.94 10.19 24.13
CA LYS A 74 21.54 10.59 23.97
C LYS A 74 21.41 11.94 23.26
N ARG A 75 22.22 12.94 23.65
CA ARG A 75 22.24 14.25 22.98
C ARG A 75 22.62 14.11 21.50
N GLU A 76 23.63 13.31 21.18
CA GLU A 76 24.04 13.07 19.79
C GLU A 76 22.92 12.37 18.99
N SER A 77 22.25 11.38 19.58
CA SER A 77 21.08 10.74 18.98
C SER A 77 19.92 11.71 18.74
N ASP A 78 19.57 12.51 19.75
CA ASP A 78 18.48 13.50 19.65
C ASP A 78 18.82 14.56 18.58
N GLN A 79 20.08 14.99 18.49
CA GLN A 79 20.53 15.94 17.46
C GLN A 79 20.40 15.36 16.05
N ASN A 80 20.76 14.09 15.87
CA ASN A 80 20.60 13.42 14.58
C ASN A 80 19.12 13.32 14.19
N GLN A 81 18.25 12.97 15.13
CA GLN A 81 16.79 12.92 14.90
C GLN A 81 16.23 14.30 14.53
N ILE A 82 16.66 15.36 15.21
CA ILE A 82 16.26 16.73 14.88
C ILE A 82 16.67 17.07 13.45
N SER A 83 17.92 16.80 13.07
CA SER A 83 18.40 17.09 11.70
C SER A 83 17.66 16.29 10.62
N GLU A 84 17.28 15.05 10.90
CA GLU A 84 16.48 14.23 10.00
C GLU A 84 15.05 14.78 9.85
N LEU A 85 14.44 15.20 10.95
CA LEU A 85 13.10 15.80 10.94
C LEU A 85 13.09 17.15 10.22
N GLU A 86 14.13 17.98 10.39
CA GLU A 86 14.30 19.23 9.66
C GLU A 86 14.40 18.99 8.14
N ALA A 87 15.23 18.03 7.71
CA ALA A 87 15.33 17.67 6.29
C ALA A 87 14.00 17.14 5.72
N ASN A 88 13.26 16.34 6.50
CA ASN A 88 11.95 15.85 6.09
C ASN A 88 10.91 16.98 5.99
N LEU A 89 10.94 17.95 6.90
CA LEU A 89 10.09 19.13 6.85
C LEU A 89 10.36 19.96 5.59
N GLU A 90 11.62 20.23 5.27
CA GLU A 90 11.99 20.96 4.04
C GLU A 90 11.47 20.23 2.79
N GLN A 91 11.61 18.90 2.71
CA GLN A 91 11.07 18.13 1.58
C GLN A 91 9.55 18.20 1.48
N LEU A 92 8.84 18.17 2.62
CA LEU A 92 7.38 18.29 2.64
C LEU A 92 6.93 19.69 2.25
N GLU A 93 7.65 20.73 2.66
CA GLU A 93 7.37 22.11 2.25
C GLU A 93 7.54 22.31 0.75
N LEU A 94 8.61 21.78 0.16
CA LEU A 94 8.81 21.79 -1.29
C LEU A 94 7.67 21.08 -2.03
N LYS A 95 7.31 19.87 -1.57
CA LYS A 95 6.17 19.13 -2.15
C LYS A 95 4.86 19.91 -2.02
N LYS A 96 4.63 20.57 -0.89
CA LYS A 96 3.45 21.41 -0.65
C LYS A 96 3.39 22.61 -1.59
N GLN A 97 4.53 23.23 -1.92
CA GLN A 97 4.60 24.31 -2.89
C GLN A 97 4.31 23.85 -4.33
N ASP A 98 4.67 22.60 -4.67
CA ASP A 98 4.40 22.03 -5.99
C ASP A 98 2.92 21.65 -6.20
N PHE A 99 2.19 21.31 -5.14
CA PHE A 99 0.80 20.82 -5.22
C PHE A 99 -0.16 21.77 -5.95
N PRO A 100 -0.20 23.09 -5.66
CA PRO A 100 -1.05 24.04 -6.38
C PRO A 100 -0.85 24.03 -7.90
N SER A 101 0.41 23.97 -8.34
CA SER A 101 0.72 23.95 -9.78
C SER A 101 0.24 22.66 -10.47
N LYS A 102 0.34 21.52 -9.77
CA LYS A 102 -0.18 20.23 -10.26
C LYS A 102 -1.70 20.25 -10.30
N MET A 103 -2.35 20.81 -9.27
CA MET A 103 -3.79 20.96 -9.20
C MET A 103 -4.31 21.81 -10.37
N GLU A 104 -3.69 22.96 -10.64
CA GLU A 104 -4.09 23.84 -11.74
C GLU A 104 -3.96 23.16 -13.10
N ARG A 105 -2.90 22.38 -13.33
CA ARG A 105 -2.74 21.59 -14.56
C ARG A 105 -3.85 20.56 -14.72
N LEU A 106 -4.19 19.83 -13.65
CA LEU A 106 -5.26 18.84 -13.69
C LEU A 106 -6.63 19.48 -13.94
N VAL A 107 -6.91 20.63 -13.32
CA VAL A 107 -8.14 21.40 -13.57
C VAL A 107 -8.26 21.78 -15.05
N LYS A 108 -7.18 22.28 -15.67
CA LYS A 108 -7.18 22.62 -17.11
C LYS A 108 -7.41 21.41 -18.01
N VAL A 109 -6.88 20.24 -17.66
CA VAL A 109 -7.12 18.99 -18.41
C VAL A 109 -8.59 18.61 -18.31
N VAL A 110 -9.16 18.59 -17.11
CA VAL A 110 -10.58 18.27 -16.88
C VAL A 110 -11.50 19.26 -17.61
N GLU A 111 -11.18 20.55 -17.59
CA GLU A 111 -11.93 21.56 -18.35
C GLU A 111 -11.88 21.28 -19.87
N GLY A 112 -10.71 20.94 -20.42
CA GLY A 112 -10.56 20.59 -21.83
C GLY A 112 -11.33 19.32 -22.24
N GLU A 113 -11.32 18.29 -21.40
CA GLU A 113 -12.10 17.07 -21.60
C GLU A 113 -13.61 17.34 -21.55
N ASN A 114 -14.07 18.13 -20.57
CA ASN A 114 -15.47 18.52 -20.45
C ASN A 114 -15.96 19.32 -21.66
N GLN A 115 -15.14 20.23 -22.20
CA GLN A 115 -15.47 20.94 -23.44
C GLN A 115 -15.59 19.98 -24.64
N SER A 116 -14.68 19.00 -24.73
CA SER A 116 -14.70 17.99 -25.79
C SER A 116 -15.95 17.11 -25.71
N ILE A 117 -16.30 16.63 -24.52
CA ILE A 117 -17.53 15.88 -24.25
C ILE A 117 -18.74 16.71 -24.66
N GLY A 118 -18.84 17.97 -24.22
CA GLY A 118 -19.94 18.86 -24.59
C GLY A 118 -20.08 19.05 -26.10
N SER A 119 -18.97 19.10 -26.84
CA SER A 119 -19.00 19.19 -28.31
C SER A 119 -19.51 17.91 -28.98
N LEU A 120 -19.14 16.73 -28.44
CA LEU A 120 -19.58 15.43 -28.96
C LEU A 120 -21.05 15.18 -28.65
N THR A 121 -21.51 15.52 -27.45
CA THR A 121 -22.93 15.43 -27.07
C THR A 121 -23.80 16.26 -28.02
N ARG A 122 -23.42 17.51 -28.31
CA ARG A 122 -24.15 18.35 -29.27
C ARG A 122 -24.19 17.74 -30.67
N LYS A 123 -23.08 17.15 -31.13
CA LYS A 123 -23.04 16.45 -32.44
C LYS A 123 -23.95 15.23 -32.45
N LEU A 124 -23.97 14.45 -31.38
CA LEU A 124 -24.87 13.30 -31.25
C LEU A 124 -26.34 13.72 -31.22
N ASP A 125 -26.67 14.77 -30.47
CA ASP A 125 -28.04 15.30 -30.41
C ASP A 125 -28.49 15.83 -31.79
N PHE A 126 -27.58 16.51 -32.52
CA PHE A 126 -27.84 16.93 -33.89
C PHE A 126 -28.09 15.74 -34.82
N LEU A 127 -27.21 14.74 -34.82
CA LEU A 127 -27.37 13.55 -35.66
C LEU A 127 -28.64 12.76 -35.30
N ARG A 128 -28.97 12.67 -34.01
CA ARG A 128 -30.20 12.05 -33.54
C ARG A 128 -31.43 12.77 -34.06
N THR A 129 -31.50 14.09 -33.89
CA THR A 129 -32.66 14.89 -34.34
C THR A 129 -32.77 14.92 -35.87
N GLU A 130 -31.65 14.94 -36.58
CA GLU A 130 -31.64 14.84 -38.04
C GLU A 130 -32.07 13.44 -38.51
N GLY A 131 -31.66 12.39 -37.79
CA GLY A 131 -32.15 11.05 -37.98
C GLY A 131 -33.66 10.94 -37.78
N GLU A 132 -34.17 11.38 -36.62
CA GLU A 132 -35.60 11.35 -36.29
C GLU A 132 -36.47 12.10 -37.32
N LYS A 133 -35.92 13.09 -38.03
CA LYS A 133 -36.61 13.78 -39.14
C LYS A 133 -36.56 13.03 -40.47
N ARG A 134 -35.46 12.33 -40.76
CA ARG A 134 -35.25 11.63 -42.04
C ARG A 134 -35.80 10.20 -42.03
N PHE A 135 -35.83 9.55 -40.88
CA PHE A 135 -36.21 8.13 -40.74
C PHE A 135 -37.71 7.78 -40.64
N PRO A 136 -38.68 8.67 -40.38
CA PRO A 136 -40.08 8.23 -40.26
C PRO A 136 -40.63 7.76 -41.62
N ASN A 137 -40.22 8.41 -42.71
CA ASN A 137 -40.55 7.98 -44.06
C ASN A 137 -39.79 6.71 -44.47
N LEU A 138 -38.57 6.50 -43.96
CA LEU A 138 -37.78 5.30 -44.25
C LEU A 138 -38.36 4.06 -43.56
N GLN A 139 -38.81 4.16 -42.31
CA GLN A 139 -39.46 3.02 -41.65
C GLN A 139 -40.77 2.64 -42.33
N GLN A 140 -41.58 3.63 -42.74
CA GLN A 140 -42.78 3.38 -43.51
C GLN A 140 -42.48 2.79 -44.89
N ALA A 141 -41.46 3.31 -45.59
CA ALA A 141 -41.03 2.76 -46.87
C ALA A 141 -40.47 1.34 -46.72
N LEU A 142 -39.67 1.06 -45.69
CA LEU A 142 -39.15 -0.28 -45.39
C LEU A 142 -40.29 -1.25 -45.14
N ALA A 143 -41.23 -0.91 -44.26
CA ALA A 143 -42.42 -1.74 -44.01
C ALA A 143 -43.21 -2.00 -45.30
N TRP A 144 -43.39 -0.97 -46.15
CA TRP A 144 -44.05 -1.12 -47.44
C TRP A 144 -43.30 -2.06 -48.40
N TYR A 145 -41.96 -1.98 -48.46
CA TYR A 145 -41.14 -2.88 -49.27
C TYR A 145 -41.10 -4.30 -48.72
N GLU A 146 -41.03 -4.47 -47.40
CA GLU A 146 -41.07 -5.77 -46.73
C GLU A 146 -42.40 -6.48 -47.02
N ASP A 147 -43.52 -5.76 -46.92
CA ASP A 147 -44.85 -6.27 -47.26
C ASP A 147 -44.98 -6.59 -48.76
N LEU A 148 -44.50 -5.70 -49.64
CA LEU A 148 -44.62 -5.86 -51.09
C LEU A 148 -43.76 -7.00 -51.64
N LEU A 149 -42.52 -7.11 -51.17
CA LEU A 149 -41.55 -8.10 -51.65
C LEU A 149 -41.67 -9.43 -50.90
N ALA A 150 -42.39 -9.43 -49.76
CA ALA A 150 -42.41 -10.51 -48.78
C ALA A 150 -40.98 -10.91 -48.37
N LEU A 151 -40.11 -9.91 -48.15
CA LEU A 151 -38.69 -10.06 -47.86
C LEU A 151 -38.31 -9.16 -46.69
N HIS A 152 -37.87 -9.76 -45.59
CA HIS A 152 -37.31 -9.06 -44.43
C HIS A 152 -35.78 -9.12 -44.45
N ILE A 153 -35.14 -8.03 -44.02
CA ILE A 153 -33.68 -7.90 -43.94
C ILE A 153 -33.29 -7.59 -42.50
N ASP A 154 -32.81 -8.60 -41.79
CA ASP A 154 -32.46 -8.46 -40.37
C ASP A 154 -30.95 -8.33 -40.18
N PRO A 155 -30.48 -7.31 -39.43
CA PRO A 155 -29.07 -7.21 -39.04
C PRO A 155 -28.76 -8.27 -37.98
N GLY A 156 -27.81 -9.15 -38.31
CA GLY A 156 -27.32 -10.19 -37.41
C GLY A 156 -26.04 -9.78 -36.65
N PRO A 157 -25.61 -10.59 -35.67
CA PRO A 157 -24.37 -10.35 -34.93
C PRO A 157 -23.13 -10.44 -35.84
N GLN A 158 -22.07 -9.68 -35.52
CA GLN A 158 -20.78 -9.73 -36.22
C GLN A 158 -20.83 -9.38 -37.72
N SER A 159 -21.57 -8.33 -38.09
CA SER A 159 -21.67 -7.87 -39.49
C SER A 159 -22.28 -8.92 -40.42
N THR A 160 -23.23 -9.69 -39.91
CA THR A 160 -24.05 -10.60 -40.71
C THR A 160 -25.38 -9.92 -41.05
N VAL A 161 -25.96 -10.29 -42.19
CA VAL A 161 -27.28 -9.85 -42.65
C VAL A 161 -28.08 -11.09 -42.99
N ARG A 162 -29.27 -11.22 -42.42
CA ARG A 162 -30.20 -12.31 -42.73
C ARG A 162 -31.30 -11.81 -43.65
N LEU A 163 -31.48 -12.49 -44.77
CA LEU A 163 -32.58 -12.28 -45.69
C LEU A 163 -33.62 -13.36 -45.41
N THR A 164 -34.87 -12.97 -45.16
CA THR A 164 -35.98 -13.89 -44.86
C THR A 164 -37.13 -13.61 -45.81
N TRP A 165 -37.43 -14.56 -46.68
CA TRP A 165 -38.61 -14.51 -47.53
C TRP A 165 -39.80 -15.18 -46.85
N THR A 166 -40.95 -14.52 -46.86
CA THR A 166 -42.24 -15.03 -46.41
C THR A 166 -43.18 -15.19 -47.62
N HIS A 167 -44.35 -15.81 -47.42
CA HIS A 167 -45.36 -15.95 -48.47
C HIS A 167 -44.84 -16.64 -49.76
N LEU A 168 -43.85 -17.53 -49.64
CA LEU A 168 -43.30 -18.27 -50.77
C LEU A 168 -44.27 -19.34 -51.29
N VAL A 169 -45.09 -19.92 -50.41
CA VAL A 169 -46.07 -20.95 -50.75
C VAL A 169 -47.47 -20.37 -50.54
N GLU A 170 -48.26 -20.27 -51.61
CA GLU A 170 -49.62 -19.68 -51.56
C GLU A 170 -50.55 -20.47 -50.62
N THR A 171 -50.35 -21.80 -50.52
CA THR A 171 -51.15 -22.66 -49.64
C THR A 171 -50.77 -22.57 -48.17
N ASP A 172 -49.58 -22.06 -47.84
CA ASP A 172 -49.08 -21.94 -46.47
C ASP A 172 -48.18 -20.71 -46.32
N PRO A 173 -48.76 -19.53 -46.05
CA PRO A 173 -48.00 -18.27 -45.93
C PRO A 173 -47.09 -18.23 -44.70
N SER A 174 -47.22 -19.19 -43.78
CA SER A 174 -46.35 -19.29 -42.60
C SER A 174 -44.98 -19.89 -42.89
N LYS A 175 -44.82 -20.55 -44.06
CA LYS A 175 -43.52 -21.08 -44.50
C LYS A 175 -42.60 -19.94 -44.94
N GLN A 176 -41.40 -19.98 -44.39
CA GLN A 176 -40.36 -18.98 -44.59
C GLN A 176 -39.13 -19.65 -45.19
N ALA A 177 -38.36 -18.90 -45.96
CA ALA A 177 -37.01 -19.28 -46.31
C ALA A 177 -36.05 -18.18 -45.87
N SER A 178 -34.87 -18.54 -45.41
CA SER A 178 -33.87 -17.58 -44.96
C SER A 178 -32.45 -17.96 -45.38
N ILE A 179 -31.63 -16.94 -45.56
CA ILE A 179 -30.20 -17.05 -45.80
C ILE A 179 -29.47 -15.97 -45.00
N SER A 180 -28.41 -16.36 -44.31
CA SER A 180 -27.56 -15.43 -43.57
C SER A 180 -26.25 -15.23 -44.31
N LEU A 181 -25.93 -13.97 -44.58
CA LEU A 181 -24.78 -13.51 -45.36
C LEU A 181 -23.81 -12.78 -44.44
N LYS A 182 -22.51 -13.02 -44.61
CA LYS A 182 -21.42 -12.33 -43.93
C LYS A 182 -20.47 -11.75 -44.96
N SER A 183 -20.15 -10.47 -44.82
CA SER A 183 -19.11 -9.84 -45.64
C SER A 183 -17.72 -10.31 -45.19
N SER A 184 -16.88 -10.70 -46.15
CA SER A 184 -15.48 -11.07 -45.94
C SER A 184 -14.55 -10.30 -46.88
N GLN A 185 -13.23 -10.35 -46.63
CA GLN A 185 -12.24 -9.71 -47.50
C GLN A 185 -12.22 -10.25 -48.95
N HIS A 186 -12.83 -11.42 -49.19
CA HIS A 186 -12.84 -12.11 -50.48
C HIS A 186 -14.24 -12.26 -51.07
N GLY A 187 -15.22 -11.49 -50.60
CA GLY A 187 -16.62 -11.53 -51.08
C GLY A 187 -17.63 -11.90 -50.00
N LEU A 188 -18.85 -12.23 -50.41
CA LEU A 188 -19.90 -12.68 -49.50
C LEU A 188 -19.73 -14.17 -49.15
N LEU A 189 -19.87 -14.47 -47.86
CA LEU A 189 -19.94 -15.83 -47.33
C LEU A 189 -21.33 -16.10 -46.79
N VAL A 190 -21.87 -17.27 -47.09
CA VAL A 190 -23.13 -17.73 -46.50
C VAL A 190 -22.82 -18.49 -45.22
N THR A 191 -23.47 -18.11 -44.13
CA THR A 191 -23.29 -18.74 -42.81
C THR A 191 -24.40 -19.72 -42.47
N GLU A 192 -25.62 -19.48 -42.96
CA GLU A 192 -26.81 -20.27 -42.62
C GLU A 192 -27.82 -20.19 -43.78
N VAL A 193 -28.49 -21.31 -44.07
CA VAL A 193 -29.53 -21.42 -45.11
C VAL A 193 -30.62 -22.36 -44.62
N ASP A 194 -31.88 -21.94 -44.72
CA ASP A 194 -33.03 -22.77 -44.38
C ASP A 194 -34.23 -22.41 -45.27
N PRO A 195 -34.81 -23.34 -46.05
CA PRO A 195 -34.39 -24.73 -46.26
C PRO A 195 -33.11 -24.83 -47.11
N LEU A 196 -32.34 -25.91 -46.96
CA LEU A 196 -31.10 -26.10 -47.73
C LEU A 196 -31.38 -26.11 -49.26
N ILE A 197 -30.73 -25.19 -49.96
CA ILE A 197 -30.73 -25.05 -51.43
C ILE A 197 -29.29 -25.07 -51.95
N GLU A 198 -29.10 -25.33 -53.24
CA GLU A 198 -27.81 -25.10 -53.91
C GLU A 198 -27.72 -23.62 -54.30
N PHE A 199 -26.62 -22.95 -53.92
CA PHE A 199 -26.46 -21.49 -54.08
C PHE A 199 -25.02 -21.06 -54.41
N GLU A 200 -24.09 -21.99 -54.52
CA GLU A 200 -22.67 -21.73 -54.78
C GLU A 200 -22.45 -21.06 -56.14
N ASP A 201 -23.21 -21.46 -57.15
CA ASP A 201 -23.19 -20.83 -58.48
C ASP A 201 -23.66 -19.38 -58.44
N LEU A 202 -24.66 -19.08 -57.60
CA LEU A 202 -25.19 -17.73 -57.39
C LEU A 202 -24.18 -16.85 -56.65
N LEU A 203 -23.48 -17.38 -55.64
CA LEU A 203 -22.44 -16.65 -54.92
C LEU A 203 -21.25 -16.29 -55.81
N ILE A 204 -20.82 -17.22 -56.67
CA ILE A 204 -19.75 -16.95 -57.64
C ILE A 204 -20.16 -15.80 -58.57
N ARG A 205 -21.37 -15.90 -59.16
CA ARG A 205 -21.89 -14.84 -60.05
C ARG A 205 -22.05 -13.50 -59.35
N PHE A 206 -22.46 -13.49 -58.08
CA PHE A 206 -22.58 -12.26 -57.31
C PHE A 206 -21.21 -11.65 -57.01
N ASN A 207 -20.23 -12.46 -56.59
CA ASN A 207 -18.88 -11.97 -56.34
C ASN A 207 -18.18 -11.47 -57.63
N ASP A 208 -18.59 -11.94 -58.80
CA ASP A 208 -18.07 -11.48 -60.10
C ASP A 208 -18.74 -10.19 -60.62
N ASN A 209 -20.06 -10.05 -60.45
CA ASN A 209 -20.84 -8.96 -61.07
C ASN A 209 -21.38 -7.91 -60.08
N GLU A 210 -21.32 -8.18 -58.78
CA GLU A 210 -21.84 -7.35 -57.69
C GLU A 210 -23.33 -6.97 -57.81
N ASP A 211 -24.12 -7.72 -58.61
CA ASP A 211 -25.55 -7.46 -58.81
C ASP A 211 -26.41 -8.13 -57.75
N LEU A 212 -26.77 -7.35 -56.72
CA LEU A 212 -27.60 -7.80 -55.61
C LEU A 212 -29.03 -8.15 -56.05
N CYS A 213 -29.60 -7.40 -56.98
CA CYS A 213 -30.98 -7.62 -57.43
C CYS A 213 -31.12 -8.95 -58.16
N ALA A 214 -30.18 -9.25 -59.06
CA ALA A 214 -30.13 -10.53 -59.76
C ALA A 214 -29.90 -11.69 -58.77
N PHE A 215 -29.03 -11.50 -57.79
CA PHE A 215 -28.73 -12.51 -56.77
C PHE A 215 -29.94 -12.82 -55.87
N VAL A 216 -30.57 -11.81 -55.31
CA VAL A 216 -31.76 -11.95 -54.43
C VAL A 216 -32.93 -12.59 -55.19
N SER A 217 -33.13 -12.19 -56.46
CA SER A 217 -34.19 -12.77 -57.29
C SER A 217 -33.93 -14.25 -57.60
N ALA A 218 -32.70 -14.59 -57.99
CA ALA A 218 -32.34 -15.99 -58.28
C ALA A 218 -32.42 -16.88 -57.02
N LEU A 219 -32.04 -16.36 -55.84
CA LEU A 219 -32.21 -17.06 -54.58
C LEU A 219 -33.68 -17.34 -54.28
N ARG A 220 -34.55 -16.34 -54.46
CA ARG A 220 -36.01 -16.50 -54.28
C ARG A 220 -36.55 -17.61 -55.19
N ASP A 221 -36.17 -17.63 -56.46
CA ASP A 221 -36.61 -18.64 -57.43
C ASP A 221 -36.16 -20.06 -57.03
N ARG A 222 -34.96 -20.20 -56.47
CA ARG A 222 -34.45 -21.48 -55.93
C ARG A 222 -35.26 -21.93 -54.71
N PHE A 223 -35.54 -21.03 -53.78
CA PHE A 223 -36.38 -21.36 -52.62
C PHE A 223 -37.81 -21.72 -53.02
N LEU A 224 -38.40 -20.99 -53.97
CA LEU A 224 -39.71 -21.32 -54.54
C LEU A 224 -39.71 -22.73 -55.12
N SER A 225 -38.77 -23.03 -56.02
CA SER A 225 -38.65 -24.35 -56.66
C SER A 225 -38.47 -25.50 -55.66
N LYS A 226 -37.89 -25.22 -54.48
CA LYS A 226 -37.68 -26.21 -53.43
C LYS A 226 -38.91 -26.41 -52.54
N LEU A 227 -39.69 -25.36 -52.34
CA LEU A 227 -40.85 -25.34 -51.44
C LEU A 227 -42.16 -25.69 -52.13
N THR A 228 -42.26 -25.51 -53.46
CA THR A 228 -43.36 -26.00 -54.28
C THR A 228 -43.02 -27.40 -54.84
N PRO A 229 -43.79 -28.45 -54.51
CA PRO A 229 -43.56 -29.81 -54.98
C PRO A 229 -43.82 -30.00 -56.48
#